data_AF-A0A0F9VUD4-F1
#
_entry.id   AF-A0A0F9VUD4-F1
#
_cell.length_a   1.000
_cell.length_b   1.000
_cell.length_c   1.000
_cell.angle_alpha   90.00
_cell.angle_beta   90.00
_cell.angle_gamma   90.00
#
_symmetry.space_group_name_H-M   'P 1'
#
loop_
_entity.id
_entity.type
_entity.pdbx_description
1 polymer ?
#
loop_
_entity_poly.entity_id
_entity_poly.type
_entity_poly.pdbx_seq_one_letter_code
_entity_poly.pdbx_strand_id
1 'polypeptide(L)'
;MKIRAWMKKNNYKDILFFPHGRFQKDYSFCGEGFDAIARHDDKIILLQAKTNCRITKAKLRRYDELASIFGIECLWFNVIDRKGLQINNTSSETFLTNAS
;
A
#
# COMPACT_ATOMS: atom_id res chain seq x y z
N MET A 1 9.79 3.06 -12.08
CA MET A 1 8.40 3.50 -12.40
C MET A 1 7.79 4.15 -11.16
N LYS A 2 7.03 5.27 -11.27
CA LYS A 2 6.34 5.90 -10.11
C LYS A 2 5.16 5.02 -9.63
N ILE A 3 4.90 4.91 -8.32
CA ILE A 3 3.80 4.08 -7.76
C ILE A 3 2.46 4.34 -8.45
N ARG A 4 2.03 5.60 -8.60
CA ARG A 4 0.75 5.90 -9.26
C ARG A 4 0.67 5.33 -10.69
N ALA A 5 1.77 5.39 -11.44
CA ALA A 5 1.83 4.85 -12.80
C ALA A 5 1.78 3.31 -12.80
N TRP A 6 2.47 2.68 -11.85
CA TRP A 6 2.39 1.23 -11.65
C TRP A 6 0.98 0.79 -11.29
N MET A 7 0.32 1.48 -10.35
CA MET A 7 -1.06 1.19 -9.95
C MET A 7 -2.02 1.32 -11.14
N LYS A 8 -1.94 2.40 -11.92
CA LYS A 8 -2.78 2.55 -13.12
C LYS A 8 -2.53 1.43 -14.14
N LYS A 9 -1.27 1.02 -14.34
CA LYS A 9 -0.91 -0.09 -15.26
C LYS A 9 -1.49 -1.43 -14.79
N ASN A 10 -1.67 -1.61 -13.49
CA ASN A 10 -2.27 -2.81 -12.89
C ASN A 10 -3.75 -2.60 -12.53
N ASN A 11 -4.49 -1.80 -13.32
CA ASN A 11 -5.94 -1.62 -13.21
C ASN A 11 -6.49 -1.06 -11.88
N TYR A 12 -5.65 -0.47 -11.03
CA TYR A 12 -6.12 0.27 -9.86
C TYR A 12 -6.77 1.59 -10.29
N LYS A 13 -7.93 1.88 -9.70
CA LYS A 13 -8.77 3.04 -9.98
C LYS A 13 -8.90 3.92 -8.75
N ASP A 14 -9.41 5.14 -8.94
CA ASP A 14 -9.73 6.08 -7.85
C ASP A 14 -8.59 6.33 -6.86
N ILE A 15 -7.35 6.35 -7.37
CA ILE A 15 -6.14 6.42 -6.56
C ILE A 15 -6.00 7.81 -5.93
N LEU A 16 -6.20 7.88 -4.61
CA LEU A 16 -6.05 9.09 -3.80
C LEU A 16 -4.84 8.93 -2.87
N PHE A 17 -3.83 9.78 -3.04
CA PHE A 17 -2.70 9.86 -2.11
C PHE A 17 -3.01 10.89 -1.02
N PHE A 18 -2.74 10.52 0.21
CA PHE A 18 -2.89 11.44 1.33
C PHE A 18 -1.76 12.47 1.32
N PRO A 19 -2.04 13.75 1.62
CA PRO A 19 -1.01 14.77 1.65
C PRO A 19 0.07 14.44 2.68
N HIS A 20 1.34 14.48 2.26
CA HIS A 20 2.48 14.29 3.15
C HIS A 20 2.65 15.52 4.07
N GLY A 21 1.89 15.57 5.16
CA GLY A 21 2.21 16.43 6.29
C GLY A 21 3.32 15.78 7.13
N ARG A 22 4.18 16.59 7.77
CA ARG A 22 5.04 16.14 8.88
C ARG A 22 4.23 15.46 10.02
N PHE A 23 2.91 15.55 9.95
CA PHE A 23 1.92 14.85 10.74
C PHE A 23 1.23 13.76 9.90
N GLN A 24 1.98 12.74 9.47
CA GLN A 24 1.47 11.49 8.87
C GLN A 24 0.56 10.68 9.85
N LYS A 25 0.02 11.34 10.88
CA LYS A 25 -0.76 10.83 11.99
C LYS A 25 -2.27 10.84 11.72
N ASP A 26 -2.73 11.59 10.73
CA ASP A 26 -4.18 11.89 10.63
C ASP A 26 -4.97 10.85 9.81
N TYR A 27 -4.30 10.06 8.97
CA TYR A 27 -4.95 8.99 8.19
C TYR A 27 -4.51 7.62 8.70
N SER A 28 -5.14 7.23 9.81
CA SER A 28 -4.98 5.90 10.38
C SER A 28 -6.24 5.07 10.20
N PHE A 29 -6.07 3.79 9.90
CA PHE A 29 -7.13 2.80 9.86
C PHE A 29 -6.78 1.71 10.86
N CYS A 30 -7.59 1.56 11.92
CA CYS A 30 -7.33 0.63 13.02
C CYS A 30 -5.92 0.78 13.64
N GLY A 31 -5.45 2.02 13.77
CA GLY A 31 -4.12 2.36 14.30
C GLY A 31 -2.98 2.27 13.29
N GLU A 32 -3.26 1.87 12.04
CA GLU A 32 -2.26 1.74 10.99
C GLU A 32 -2.27 2.93 10.04
N GLY A 33 -1.10 3.54 9.81
CA GLY A 33 -0.97 4.69 8.91
C GLY A 33 -0.84 4.25 7.45
N PHE A 34 -1.59 4.89 6.56
CA PHE A 34 -1.52 4.64 5.11
C PHE A 34 -1.16 5.92 4.36
N ASP A 35 -0.59 5.77 3.16
CA ASP A 35 -0.16 6.85 2.29
C ASP A 35 -1.11 7.08 1.11
N ALA A 36 -1.91 6.08 0.74
CA ALA A 36 -2.95 6.21 -0.26
C ALA A 36 -4.09 5.21 -0.05
N ILE A 37 -5.23 5.52 -0.67
CA ILE A 37 -6.35 4.61 -0.88
C ILE A 37 -6.61 4.50 -2.38
N ALA A 38 -7.04 3.33 -2.83
CA ALA A 38 -7.45 3.07 -4.20
C ALA A 38 -8.56 2.00 -4.22
N ARG A 39 -9.06 1.73 -5.42
CA ARG A 39 -9.97 0.62 -5.70
C ARG A 39 -9.32 -0.33 -6.70
N HIS A 40 -9.48 -1.63 -6.47
CA HIS A 40 -9.15 -2.66 -7.45
C HIS A 40 -10.25 -3.71 -7.42
N ASP A 41 -10.83 -4.01 -8.57
CA ASP A 41 -12.04 -4.84 -8.69
C ASP A 41 -13.18 -4.37 -7.78
N ASP A 42 -13.60 -5.22 -6.84
CA ASP A 42 -14.61 -5.01 -5.81
C ASP A 42 -14.00 -4.65 -4.43
N LYS A 43 -12.68 -4.53 -4.34
CA LYS A 43 -11.96 -4.29 -3.09
C LYS A 43 -11.47 -2.86 -2.93
N ILE A 44 -11.47 -2.41 -1.68
CA ILE A 44 -10.76 -1.21 -1.25
C ILE A 44 -9.31 -1.58 -0.98
N ILE A 45 -8.40 -0.75 -1.46
CA ILE A 45 -6.95 -0.94 -1.35
C ILE A 45 -6.37 0.15 -0.47
N LEU A 46 -5.70 -0.24 0.61
CA LEU A 46 -4.91 0.65 1.45
C LEU A 46 -3.43 0.48 1.15
N LEU A 47 -2.73 1.56 0.85
CA LEU A 47 -1.35 1.52 0.40
C LEU A 47 -0.44 2.23 1.40
N GLN A 48 0.68 1.59 1.73
CA GLN A 48 1.76 2.21 2.49
C GLN A 48 3.06 2.15 1.68
N ALA A 49 3.77 3.28 1.62
CA ALA A 49 5.07 3.40 0.96
C ALA A 49 6.14 3.77 1.99
N LYS A 50 7.19 2.96 2.11
CA LYS A 50 8.31 3.22 3.02
C LYS A 50 9.64 3.24 2.27
N THR A 51 10.52 4.16 2.65
CA THR A 51 11.84 4.27 2.04
C THR A 51 12.83 3.32 2.69
N ASN A 52 13.53 2.50 1.89
CA ASN A 52 14.59 1.59 2.34
C ASN A 52 14.19 0.72 3.54
N CYS A 53 12.94 0.25 3.56
CA CYS A 53 12.37 -0.48 4.68
C CYS A 53 11.67 -1.73 4.18
N ARG A 54 12.08 -2.88 4.72
CA ARG A 54 11.35 -4.14 4.53
C ARG A 54 10.18 -4.20 5.50
N ILE A 55 9.06 -4.72 5.03
CA ILE A 55 7.93 -5.02 5.91
C ILE A 55 8.32 -6.12 6.91
N THR A 56 7.87 -5.99 8.16
CA THR A 56 8.11 -7.00 9.19
C THR A 56 7.04 -8.09 9.14
N LYS A 57 7.34 -9.29 9.64
CA LYS A 57 6.36 -10.39 9.75
C LYS A 57 5.12 -10.00 10.57
N ALA A 58 5.33 -9.26 11.66
CA ALA A 58 4.24 -8.75 12.49
C ALA A 58 3.31 -7.80 11.71
N LYS A 59 3.90 -6.95 10.86
CA LYS A 59 3.15 -6.03 10.00
C LYS A 59 2.36 -6.75 8.91
N LEU A 60 2.97 -7.77 8.28
CA LEU A 60 2.29 -8.63 7.32
C LEU A 60 1.07 -9.31 7.96
N ARG A 61 1.26 -9.97 9.11
CA ARG A 61 0.16 -10.61 9.85
C ARG A 61 -0.96 -9.62 10.17
N ARG A 62 -0.59 -8.41 10.59
CA ARG A 62 -1.57 -7.35 10.88
C ARG A 62 -2.37 -6.95 9.63
N TYR A 63 -1.73 -6.92 8.47
CA TYR A 63 -2.40 -6.61 7.21
C TYR A 63 -3.35 -7.74 6.78
N ASP A 64 -2.94 -8.99 6.95
CA ASP A 64 -3.80 -10.16 6.70
C ASP A 64 -5.04 -10.13 7.61
N GLU A 65 -4.87 -9.77 8.88
CA GLU A 65 -5.99 -9.59 9.82
C GLU A 65 -6.95 -8.48 9.35
N LEU A 66 -6.42 -7.31 8.96
CA LEU A 66 -7.26 -6.21 8.46
C LEU A 66 -7.99 -6.61 7.17
N ALA A 67 -7.30 -7.29 6.25
CA ALA A 67 -7.90 -7.80 5.03
C ALA A 67 -9.06 -8.77 5.31
N SER A 68 -8.86 -9.70 6.25
CA SER A 68 -9.87 -10.68 6.65
C SER A 68 -11.09 -10.02 7.32
N ILE A 69 -10.87 -9.05 8.20
CA ILE A 69 -11.95 -8.42 8.97
C ILE A 69 -12.79 -7.49 8.10
N PHE A 70 -12.14 -6.69 7.23
CA PHE A 70 -12.78 -5.59 6.53
C PHE A 70 -12.99 -5.84 5.03
N GLY A 71 -12.53 -6.99 4.50
CA GLY A 71 -12.61 -7.27 3.07
C GLY A 71 -11.77 -6.32 2.22
N ILE A 72 -10.68 -5.79 2.77
CA ILE A 72 -9.77 -4.86 2.08
C ILE A 72 -8.49 -5.58 1.65
N GLU A 73 -7.69 -4.94 0.81
CA GLU A 73 -6.32 -5.37 0.52
C GLU A 73 -5.32 -4.30 0.93
N CYS A 74 -4.22 -4.72 1.53
CA CYS A 74 -3.17 -3.81 1.99
C CYS A 74 -1.90 -4.00 1.17
N LEU A 75 -1.41 -2.94 0.55
CA LEU A 75 -0.18 -2.95 -0.25
C LEU A 75 0.96 -2.26 0.49
N TRP A 76 2.14 -2.89 0.43
CA TRP A 76 3.40 -2.30 0.89
C TRP A 76 4.36 -2.07 -0.27
N PHE A 77 4.79 -0.83 -0.45
CA PHE A 77 5.84 -0.48 -1.42
C PHE A 77 7.11 -0.07 -0.70
N ASN A 78 8.19 -0.81 -0.94
CA ASN A 78 9.53 -0.34 -0.60
C ASN A 78 10.04 0.58 -1.71
N VAL A 79 10.21 1.87 -1.40
CA VAL A 79 10.68 2.90 -2.34
C VAL A 79 12.13 3.27 -2.07
N ILE A 80 12.88 3.62 -3.10
CA ILE A 80 14.29 4.05 -2.95
C ILE A 80 14.41 5.56 -2.74
N ASP A 81 13.53 6.35 -3.37
CA ASP A 81 13.66 7.82 -3.41
C ASP A 81 12.44 8.54 -2.83
N ARG A 82 12.72 9.48 -1.91
CA ARG A 82 11.76 10.39 -1.26
C ARG A 82 11.21 11.45 -2.23
N LYS A 83 11.86 11.71 -3.37
CA LYS A 83 11.42 12.70 -4.37
C LYS A 83 10.39 12.18 -5.38
N GLY A 84 10.07 10.89 -5.33
CA GLY A 84 8.97 10.36 -6.13
C GLY A 84 8.97 8.86 -6.29
N LEU A 85 8.60 8.13 -5.23
CA LEU A 85 7.93 6.81 -5.26
C LEU A 85 8.36 5.88 -6.41
N GLN A 86 9.67 5.77 -6.65
CA GLN A 86 10.19 4.91 -7.71
C GLN A 86 10.28 3.49 -7.17
N ILE A 87 9.48 2.59 -7.75
CA ILE A 87 9.53 1.16 -7.44
C ILE A 87 10.82 0.60 -8.03
N ASN A 88 11.55 -0.17 -7.20
CA ASN A 88 12.74 -0.89 -7.63
C ASN A 88 12.30 -2.03 -8.57
N ASN A 89 12.95 -2.18 -9.73
CA ASN A 89 12.67 -3.26 -10.69
C ASN A 89 13.09 -4.66 -10.19
N THR A 90 13.43 -4.79 -8.90
CA THR A 90 13.88 -6.02 -8.25
C THR A 90 12.90 -6.38 -7.15
N SER A 91 11.86 -7.13 -7.51
CA SER A 91 10.78 -7.67 -6.66
C SER A 91 9.73 -6.66 -6.19
N SER A 92 8.78 -6.34 -7.08
CA SER A 92 7.40 -6.14 -6.63
C SER A 92 6.89 -7.48 -6.13
N GLU A 93 6.99 -7.72 -4.83
CA GLU A 93 6.31 -8.85 -4.19
C GLU A 93 4.81 -8.51 -4.15
N THR A 94 4.12 -8.85 -5.23
CA THR A 94 2.66 -8.85 -5.28
C THR A 94 2.19 -10.07 -4.49
N PHE A 95 1.75 -9.90 -3.25
CA PHE A 95 1.11 -10.97 -2.52
C PHE A 95 -0.35 -11.04 -2.95
N LEU A 96 -0.65 -11.88 -3.95
CA LEU A 96 -2.00 -12.38 -4.16
C LEU A 96 -2.33 -13.26 -2.95
N THR A 97 -3.14 -12.76 -2.02
CA THR A 97 -3.72 -13.60 -0.98
C THR A 97 -4.68 -14.57 -1.65
N ASN A 98 -4.26 -15.82 -1.81
CA ASN A 98 -5.18 -16.93 -2.09
C ASN A 98 -6.04 -17.16 -0.84
N ALA A 99 -7.35 -17.00 -1.00
CA ALA A 99 -8.34 -17.69 -0.18
C ALA A 99 -9.62 -17.82 -1.02
N SER A 100 -9.66 -18.90 -1.80
CA SER A 100 -10.90 -19.61 -2.16
C SER A 100 -11.47 -20.30 -0.93
#